data_AF-A0A955N236-F1
#
_entry.id   AF-A0A955N236-F1
#
_cell.length_a   1.000
_cell.length_b   1.000
_cell.length_c   1.000
_cell.angle_alpha   90.00
_cell.angle_beta   90.00
_cell.angle_gamma   90.00
#
_symmetry.space_group_name_H-M   'P 1'
#
loop_
_entity.id
_entity.type
_entity.pdbx_description
1 polymer ?
#
loop_
_entity_poly.entity_id
_entity_poly.type
_entity_poly.pdbx_seq_one_letter_code
_entity_poly.pdbx_strand_id
1 'polypeptide(L)' 'ELVSFLSQYITLRPGDLIYAGTQPPVDVIKPGDTVEVEVEGVGVLKNQVVADKD' A
#
# COMPACT_ATOMS: atom_id res chain seq x y z
N GLU A 1 0.10 -17.88 4.85
CA GLU A 1 0.57 -18.40 3.55
C GLU A 1 1.57 -17.48 2.87
N LEU A 2 1.22 -16.22 2.58
CA LEU A 2 2.08 -15.27 1.84
C LEU A 2 3.51 -15.13 2.35
N VAL A 3 3.70 -14.93 3.66
CA VAL A 3 5.04 -14.82 4.28
C VAL A 3 5.88 -16.08 4.03
N SER A 4 5.27 -17.25 4.22
CA SER A 4 5.94 -18.55 4.03
C SER A 4 6.35 -18.74 2.58
N PHE A 5 5.44 -18.47 1.64
CA PHE A 5 5.72 -18.56 0.21
C PHE A 5 6.88 -17.65 -0.20
N LEU A 6 6.84 -16.36 0.18
CA LEU A 6 7.89 -15.41 -0.16
C LEU A 6 9.25 -15.81 0.43
N SER A 7 9.27 -16.32 1.66
CA SER A 7 10.51 -16.72 2.35
C SER A 7 11.26 -17.89 1.70
N GLN A 8 10.61 -18.64 0.79
CA GLN A 8 11.27 -19.70 0.02
C GLN A 8 12.18 -19.16 -1.10
N TYR A 9 11.96 -17.91 -1.53
CA TYR A 9 12.66 -17.31 -2.66
C TYR A 9 13.54 -16.11 -2.25
N ILE A 10 13.17 -15.41 -1.17
CA ILE A 10 13.85 -14.19 -0.71
C ILE A 10 14.04 -14.28 0.81
N THR A 11 15.22 -13.91 1.31
CA THR A 11 15.46 -13.78 2.76
C THR A 11 14.77 -12.53 3.30
N LEU A 12 13.80 -12.72 4.20
CA LEU A 12 13.14 -11.62 4.92
C LEU A 12 13.96 -11.20 6.15
N ARG A 13 14.00 -9.90 6.42
CA ARG A 13 14.71 -9.28 7.54
C ARG A 13 13.75 -8.50 8.44
N PRO A 14 14.10 -8.27 9.71
CA PRO A 14 13.31 -7.38 10.57
C PRO A 14 13.14 -6.00 9.93
N GLY A 15 11.89 -5.55 9.85
CA GLY A 15 11.52 -4.27 9.23
C GLY A 15 11.06 -4.37 7.77
N ASP A 16 11.20 -5.52 7.11
CA ASP A 16 10.68 -5.71 5.76
C ASP A 16 9.14 -5.65 5.74
N LEU A 17 8.59 -4.99 4.72
CA LEU A 17 7.15 -4.83 4.51
C LEU A 17 6.68 -5.70 3.33
N ILE A 18 5.55 -6.38 3.51
CA ILE A 18 4.88 -7.16 2.46
C ILE A 18 3.51 -6.53 2.20
N TYR A 19 3.31 -6.00 0.99
CA TYR A 19 2.01 -5.50 0.54
C TYR A 19 1.16 -6.67 0.03
N ALA A 20 0.06 -6.96 0.71
CA ALA A 20 -0.78 -8.14 0.45
C ALA A 20 -1.65 -8.04 -0.83
N GLY A 21 -1.54 -6.94 -1.58
CA GLY A 21 -2.33 -6.66 -2.77
C GLY A 21 -3.61 -5.86 -2.47
N THR A 22 -4.27 -5.40 -3.52
CA THR A 22 -5.56 -4.71 -3.49
C THR A 22 -6.57 -5.46 -4.35
N GLN A 23 -7.86 -5.27 -4.08
CA GLN A 23 -8.93 -5.78 -4.93
C GLN A 23 -9.44 -4.66 -5.86
N PRO A 24 -9.77 -4.97 -7.13
CA PRO A 24 -10.43 -4.02 -8.01
C PRO A 24 -11.86 -3.69 -7.51
N PRO A 25 -12.45 -2.56 -7.94
CA PRO A 25 -11.94 -1.61 -8.92
C PRO A 25 -10.93 -0.62 -8.33
N VAL A 26 -9.98 -0.20 -9.17
CA VAL A 26 -9.08 0.93 -8.89
C VAL A 26 -9.43 2.07 -9.84
N ASP A 27 -9.39 3.31 -9.34
CA ASP A 27 -9.69 4.52 -10.12
C ASP A 27 -8.43 5.36 -10.35
N VAL A 28 -8.50 6.29 -11.29
CA VAL A 28 -7.40 7.20 -11.64
C VAL A 28 -7.28 8.28 -10.57
N ILE A 29 -6.12 8.30 -9.90
CA ILE A 29 -5.73 9.35 -8.95
C ILE A 29 -5.15 10.55 -9.71
N LYS A 30 -5.53 11.77 -9.32
CA LYS A 30 -5.11 13.02 -9.95
C LYS A 30 -4.54 14.03 -8.94
N PRO A 31 -3.69 14.98 -9.37
CA PRO A 31 -3.27 16.10 -8.53
C PRO A 31 -4.46 16.86 -7.94
N GLY A 32 -4.39 17.17 -6.64
CA GLY A 32 -5.46 17.80 -5.87
C GLY A 32 -6.33 16.81 -5.09
N ASP A 33 -6.30 15.52 -5.45
CA ASP A 33 -7.07 14.50 -4.74
C ASP A 33 -6.55 14.29 -3.32
N THR A 34 -7.43 13.80 -2.45
CA THR A 34 -7.04 13.21 -1.18
C THR A 34 -7.42 11.74 -1.19
N VAL A 35 -6.43 10.88 -1.04
CA VAL A 35 -6.60 9.43 -1.02
C VAL A 35 -6.57 8.95 0.43
N GLU A 36 -7.59 8.21 0.82
CA GLU A 36 -7.72 7.60 2.14
C GLU A 36 -7.75 6.08 1.99
N VAL A 37 -6.98 5.38 2.83
CA VAL A 37 -6.98 3.93 2.95
C VAL A 37 -7.28 3.58 4.40
N GLU A 38 -8.32 2.80 4.62
CA GLU A 38 -8.75 2.38 5.95
C GLU A 38 -8.60 0.88 6.13
N VAL A 39 -8.09 0.48 7.30
CA VAL A 39 -8.10 -0.90 7.76
C VAL A 39 -8.72 -0.93 9.16
N GLU A 40 -9.78 -1.70 9.32
CA GLU A 40 -10.47 -1.87 10.59
C GLU A 40 -9.49 -2.29 11.70
N GLY A 41 -9.54 -1.58 12.83
CA GLY A 41 -8.66 -1.83 13.97
C GLY A 41 -7.22 -1.32 13.83
N VAL A 42 -6.83 -0.78 12.67
CA VAL A 42 -5.52 -0.14 12.45
C VAL A 42 -5.67 1.38 12.32
N GLY A 43 -6.63 1.83 11.51
CA GLY A 43 -6.95 3.25 11.30
C GLY A 43 -6.92 3.66 9.83
N VAL A 44 -6.87 4.98 9.61
CA VAL A 44 -6.92 5.61 8.28
C VAL A 44 -5.56 6.23 7.94
N LEU A 45 -5.00 5.84 6.80
CA LEU A 45 -3.89 6.53 6.15
C LEU A 45 -4.46 7.51 5.11
N LYS A 46 -4.15 8.80 5.27
CA LYS A 46 -4.63 9.88 4.40
C LYS A 46 -3.46 10.60 3.75
N ASN A 47 -3.47 10.70 2.43
CA ASN A 47 -2.43 11.36 1.65
C ASN A 47 -3.05 12.36 0.66
N GLN A 48 -2.52 13.58 0.63
CA GLN A 48 -2.85 14.56 -0.38
C GLN A 48 -1.96 14.34 -1.61
N VAL A 49 -2.58 14.29 -2.78
CA VAL A 49 -1.90 14.14 -4.06
C VAL A 49 -1.54 15.52 -4.57
N VAL A 50 -0.25 15.75 -4.80
CA VAL A 50 0.27 16.98 -5.38
C VAL A 50 0.82 16.68 -6.77
N ALA A 51 0.77 17.67 -7.67
CA ALA A 51 1.40 17.53 -8.97
C ALA A 51 2.91 17.30 -8.79
N ASP A 52 3.51 16.52 -9.68
CA ASP A 52 4.96 16.35 -9.68
C ASP A 52 5.61 17.72 -9.84
N LYS A 53 6.70 17.92 -9.10
CA LYS A 53 7.51 19.13 -9.23
C LYS A 53 8.65 18.71 -10.12
N ASP A 54 8.57 19.05 -11.41
CA ASP A 54 9.66 18.83 -12.36
C ASP A 54 11.04 19.13 -11.74
#